data_AF-A0A8T3M9P8-F1
#
_entry.id   AF-A0A8T3M9P8-F1
#
_cell.length_a   1.000
_cell.length_b   1.000
_cell.length_c   1.000
_cell.angle_alpha   90.00
_cell.angle_beta   90.00
_cell.angle_gamma   90.00
#
_symmetry.space_group_name_H-M   'P 1'
#
loop_
_entity.id
_entity.type
_entity.pdbx_description
1 polymer ?
#
loop_
_entity_poly.entity_id
_entity_poly.type
_entity_poly.pdbx_seq_one_letter_code
_entity_poly.pdbx_strand_id
1 'polypeptide(L)' 'MSVGLQRLRDDAERVRQGAADKGEDPSLVDAALSADELRRRLLGKAEALKAERNAVSKRIG' A
#
# COMPACT_ATOMS: atom_id res chain seq x y z
N MET A 1 16.38 -8.11 5.55
CA MET A 1 15.30 -7.43 6.32
C MET A 1 14.76 -6.31 5.46
N SER A 2 13.44 -6.24 5.27
CA SER A 2 12.77 -5.15 4.52
C SER A 2 12.76 -3.85 5.34
N VAL A 3 12.73 -2.69 4.67
CA VAL A 3 12.61 -1.36 5.30
C VAL A 3 11.24 -1.09 5.93
N GLY A 4 10.24 -1.92 5.64
CA GLY A 4 8.87 -1.81 6.13
C GLY A 4 8.03 -0.76 5.39
N LEU A 5 6.72 -1.02 5.24
CA LEU A 5 5.80 -0.14 4.52
C LEU A 5 5.55 1.20 5.23
N GLN A 6 5.56 1.20 6.57
CA GLN A 6 5.33 2.44 7.33
C GLN A 6 6.45 3.45 7.05
N ARG A 7 7.71 3.01 7.12
CA ARG A 7 8.86 3.86 6.82
C ARG A 7 8.91 4.33 5.37
N LEU A 8 8.53 3.48 4.41
CA LEU A 8 8.42 3.89 3.01
C LEU A 8 7.45 5.06 2.81
N ARG A 9 6.34 5.10 3.56
CA ARG A 9 5.35 6.19 3.49
C ARG A 9 5.81 7.45 4.21
N ASP A 10 6.43 7.29 5.37
CA ASP A 10 6.77 8.41 6.26
C ASP A 10 8.07 9.10 5.84
N ASP A 11 9.01 8.36 5.23
CA ASP A 11 10.37 8.83 4.98
C ASP A 11 10.93 8.32 3.63
N ALA A 12 10.11 8.41 2.58
CA ALA A 12 10.45 7.92 1.24
C ALA A 12 11.77 8.48 0.70
N GLU A 13 12.03 9.77 0.93
CA GLU A 13 13.21 10.46 0.41
C GLU A 13 14.49 9.92 1.04
N ARG A 14 14.50 9.72 2.36
CA ARG A 14 15.65 9.12 3.06
C ARG A 14 15.91 7.69 2.59
N VAL A 15 14.84 6.94 2.27
CA VAL A 15 14.97 5.58 1.75
C VAL A 15 15.52 5.59 0.32
N ARG A 16 15.06 6.51 -0.56
CA ARG A 16 15.64 6.71 -1.90
C ARG A 16 17.11 7.06 -1.84
N GLN A 17 17.47 8.04 -1.00
CA GLN A 17 18.87 8.42 -0.81
C GLN A 17 19.69 7.24 -0.29
N GLY A 18 19.19 6.50 0.69
CA GLY A 18 19.87 5.31 1.21
C GLY A 18 20.00 4.16 0.21
N ALA A 19 19.14 4.08 -0.81
CA ALA A 19 19.28 3.16 -1.93
C ALA A 19 20.39 3.65 -2.89
N ALA A 20 20.35 4.93 -3.26
CA ALA A 20 21.37 5.56 -4.11
C ALA A 20 22.77 5.47 -3.50
N ASP A 21 22.91 5.75 -2.20
CA ASP A 21 24.18 5.66 -1.45
C ASP A 21 24.78 4.24 -1.48
N LYS A 22 23.93 3.22 -1.65
CA LYS A 22 24.32 1.81 -1.75
C LYS A 22 24.51 1.33 -3.19
N GLY A 23 24.32 2.20 -4.17
CA GLY A 23 24.37 1.86 -5.60
C GLY A 23 23.15 1.05 -6.07
N GLU A 24 22.05 1.07 -5.32
CA GLU A 24 20.78 0.44 -5.70
C GLU A 24 19.89 1.43 -6.47
N ASP A 25 18.89 0.90 -7.19
CA ASP A 25 17.93 1.70 -7.94
C ASP A 25 16.90 2.38 -7.03
N PRO A 26 16.92 3.73 -6.89
CA PRO A 26 15.97 4.45 -6.03
C PRO A 26 14.54 4.43 -6.56
N SER A 27 14.33 4.17 -7.87
CA SER A 27 13.00 4.16 -8.49
C SER A 27 12.12 3.03 -7.96
N LEU A 28 12.72 2.00 -7.37
CA LEU A 28 12.02 0.90 -6.70
C LEU A 28 11.22 1.38 -5.48
N VAL A 29 11.62 2.49 -4.85
CA VAL A 29 10.85 3.11 -3.75
C VAL A 29 9.52 3.64 -4.28
N ASP A 30 9.54 4.29 -5.43
CA ASP A 30 8.33 4.88 -6.04
C ASP A 30 7.41 3.78 -6.58
N ALA A 31 7.98 2.73 -7.15
CA ALA A 31 7.23 1.54 -7.56
C ALA A 31 6.55 0.86 -6.35
N ALA A 32 7.27 0.70 -5.23
CA ALA A 32 6.71 0.13 -4.01
C ALA A 32 5.58 0.98 -3.42
N LEU A 33 5.72 2.30 -3.42
CA LEU A 33 4.68 3.23 -2.96
C LEU A 33 3.43 3.18 -3.83
N SER A 34 3.60 3.14 -5.15
CA SER A 34 2.50 3.01 -6.11
C SER A 34 1.74 1.70 -5.90
N ALA A 35 2.45 0.59 -5.70
CA ALA A 35 1.84 -0.69 -5.39
C ALA A 35 1.09 -0.69 -4.05
N ASP A 36 1.64 -0.04 -3.02
CA ASP A 36 0.97 0.10 -1.73
C ASP A 36 -0.31 0.96 -1.81
N GLU A 37 -0.28 2.05 -2.59
CA GLU A 37 -1.46 2.87 -2.84
C GLU A 37 -2.57 2.07 -3.53
N LEU A 38 -2.23 1.35 -4.60
CA LEU A 38 -3.18 0.48 -5.30
C LEU A 38 -3.78 -0.57 -4.34
N ARG A 39 -2.93 -1.21 -3.53
CA ARG A 39 -3.37 -2.19 -2.53
C ARG A 39 -4.35 -1.58 -1.53
N ARG A 40 -4.06 -0.40 -0.97
CA ARG A 40 -4.96 0.28 -0.02
C ARG A 40 -6.30 0.64 -0.66
N ARG A 41 -6.29 1.12 -1.90
CA ARG A 41 -7.51 1.42 -2.66
C ARG A 41 -8.35 0.16 -2.89
N LEU A 42 -7.73 -0.94 -3.30
CA LEU A 42 -8.44 -2.21 -3.54
C LEU A 42 -9.01 -2.79 -2.24
N LEU A 43 -8.25 -2.70 -1.14
CA LEU A 43 -8.72 -3.15 0.17
C LEU A 43 -9.96 -2.37 0.63
N GLY A 44 -9.94 -1.04 0.50
CA GLY A 44 -11.10 -0.20 0.81
C GLY A 44 -12.34 -0.57 -0.01
N LYS A 45 -12.17 -0.84 -1.32
CA LYS A 45 -13.25 -1.31 -2.19
C LYS A 45 -13.79 -2.68 -1.76
N ALA A 46 -12.91 -3.61 -1.44
CA ALA A 46 -13.30 -4.95 -1.01
C ALA A 46 -14.12 -4.91 0.29
N GLU A 47 -13.71 -4.11 1.27
CA GLU A 47 -14.47 -3.95 2.52
C GLU A 47 -15.83 -3.26 2.29
N ALA A 48 -15.91 -2.28 1.39
CA ALA A 48 -17.18 -1.66 1.02
C ALA A 48 -18.16 -2.67 0.40
N LEU A 49 -17.70 -3.47 -0.58
CA LEU A 49 -18.51 -4.52 -1.20
C LEU A 49 -18.94 -5.59 -0.21
N LYS A 50 -18.06 -5.95 0.73
CA LYS A 50 -18.37 -6.90 1.81
C LYS A 50 -19.45 -6.36 2.74
N ALA A 51 -19.38 -5.06 3.09
CA ALA A 51 -20.40 -4.39 3.89
C ALA A 51 -21.76 -4.34 3.17
N GLU A 52 -21.76 -3.98 1.88
CA GLU A 52 -22.97 -3.98 1.03
C GLU A 52 -23.60 -5.36 0.97
N ARG A 53 -22.82 -6.40 0.65
CA ARG A 53 -23.29 -7.79 0.64
C ARG A 53 -23.92 -8.19 1.98
N ASN A 54 -23.25 -7.89 3.09
CA ASN A 54 -23.79 -8.21 4.42
C ASN A 54 -25.11 -7.49 4.71
N ALA A 55 -25.27 -6.24 4.26
CA ALA A 55 -26.51 -5.48 4.41
C ALA A 55 -27.64 -6.05 3.53
N VAL A 56 -27.33 -6.54 2.33
CA VAL A 56 -28.30 -7.27 1.49
C VAL A 56 -28.70 -8.58 2.16
N SER A 57 -27.75 -9.40 2.61
CA SER A 57 -28.02 -10.69 3.25
C SER A 57 -28.94 -10.57 4.47
N LYS A 58 -28.74 -9.54 5.31
CA LYS A 58 -29.60 -9.25 6.47
C LYS A 58 -31.03 -8.83 6.12
N ARG A 59 -31.30 -8.39 4.89
CA ARG A 59 -32.64 -7.99 4.45
C ARG A 59 -33.46 -9.16 3.92
N ILE A 60 -32.78 -10.23 3.48
CA ILE A 60 -33.41 -11.37 2.81
C ILE A 60 -33.51 -12.64 3.68
N GLY A 61 -32.64 -12.75 4.70
CA GLY A 61 -32.69 -13.81 5.71
C GLY A 61 -33.33 -13.29 6.98
#